data_AF-A0A7V8FSZ3-F1
#
_entry.id   AF-A0A7V8FSZ3-F1
#
_cell.length_a   1.000
_cell.length_b   1.000
_cell.length_c   1.000
_cell.angle_alpha   90.00
_cell.angle_beta   90.00
_cell.angle_gamma   90.00
#
_symmetry.space_group_name_H-M   'P 1'
#
loop_
_entity.id
_entity.type
_entity.pdbx_description
1 polymer ?
#
loop_
_entity_poly.entity_id
_entity_poly.type
_entity_poly.pdbx_seq_one_letter_code
_entity_poly.pdbx_strand_id
1 'polypeptide(L)' 'MSRATFLGLAFKLIESAEESWRKIRAPEKLTELLAGMPFKDGVPVTDSTPAQQSLAA' A
#
# COMPACT_ATOMS: atom_id res chain seq x y z
N MET A 1 -3.53 -4.44 29.09
CA MET A 1 -4.34 -4.59 27.85
C MET A 1 -5.21 -5.82 27.97
N SER A 2 -6.47 -5.75 27.53
CA SER A 2 -7.36 -6.93 27.51
C SER A 2 -7.21 -7.69 26.18
N ARG A 3 -7.52 -9.00 26.17
CA ARG A 3 -7.53 -9.82 24.94
C ARG A 3 -8.44 -9.24 23.86
N ALA A 4 -9.59 -8.70 24.25
CA ALA A 4 -10.54 -8.07 23.34
C ALA A 4 -9.94 -6.82 22.66
N THR A 5 -9.22 -5.99 23.42
CA THR A 5 -8.54 -4.81 22.88
C THR A 5 -7.45 -5.21 21.88
N PHE A 6 -6.65 -6.22 22.20
CA PHE A 6 -5.60 -6.70 21.29
C PHE A 6 -6.17 -7.21 19.96
N LEU A 7 -7.22 -8.03 20.01
CA LEU A 7 -7.88 -8.56 18.81
C LEU A 7 -8.51 -7.45 17.96
N GLY A 8 -9.13 -6.45 18.60
CA GLY A 8 -9.68 -5.29 17.88
C GLY A 8 -8.60 -4.48 17.13
N LEU A 9 -7.41 -4.36 17.70
CA LEU A 9 -6.27 -3.70 17.02
C LEU A 9 -5.71 -4.56 15.89
N ALA A 10 -5.54 -5.87 16.11
CA ALA A 10 -5.05 -6.78 15.08
C ALA A 10 -5.99 -6.83 13.87
N PHE A 11 -7.32 -6.85 14.10
CA PHE A 11 -8.31 -6.81 13.03
C PHE A 11 -8.20 -5.51 12.21
N LYS A 12 -8.13 -4.36 12.87
CA LYS A 12 -7.95 -3.06 12.18
C LYS A 12 -6.66 -2.97 11.37
N LEU A 13 -5.57 -3.55 11.87
CA LEU A 13 -4.30 -3.60 11.13
C LEU A 13 -4.42 -4.43 9.86
N ILE A 14 -5.07 -5.59 9.93
CA ILE A 14 -5.30 -6.47 8.78
C ILE A 14 -6.23 -5.78 7.76
N GLU A 15 -7.33 -5.17 8.22
CA GLU A 15 -8.27 -4.43 7.38
C GLU A 15 -7.58 -3.28 6.62
N SER A 16 -6.75 -2.50 7.33
CA SER A 16 -6.00 -1.39 6.74
C SER A 16 -4.94 -1.87 5.73
N ALA A 17 -4.29 -3.00 6.02
CA ALA A 17 -3.33 -3.62 5.10
C ALA A 17 -4.03 -4.16 3.84
N GLU A 18 -5.22 -4.75 3.97
CA GLU A 18 -6.01 -5.22 2.82
C GLU A 18 -6.32 -4.06 1.85
N GLU A 19 -6.78 -2.91 2.34
CA GLU A 19 -7.05 -1.75 1.49
C GLU A 19 -5.80 -1.26 0.72
N SER A 20 -4.63 -1.32 1.35
CA SER A 20 -3.37 -0.89 0.74
C SER A 20 -2.93 -1.82 -0.38
N TRP A 21 -2.89 -3.13 -0.13
CA TRP A 21 -2.40 -4.12 -1.11
C TRP A 21 -3.41 -4.37 -2.23
N ARG A 22 -4.71 -4.25 -1.93
CA ARG A 22 -5.79 -4.37 -2.92
C ARG A 22 -5.79 -3.23 -3.93
N LYS A 23 -5.30 -2.03 -3.55
CA LYS A 23 -5.06 -0.93 -4.49
C LYS A 23 -3.93 -1.22 -5.49
N ILE A 24 -2.96 -2.06 -5.13
CA ILE A 24 -1.79 -2.34 -5.97
C ILE A 24 -2.15 -3.23 -7.18
N ARG A 25 -3.27 -3.98 -7.16
CA ARG A 25 -3.81 -4.81 -8.28
C ARG A 25 -2.79 -5.65 -9.07
N ALA A 26 -1.59 -5.86 -8.53
CA ALA A 26 -0.44 -6.47 -9.17
C ALA A 26 0.30 -7.29 -8.10
N PRO A 27 -0.02 -8.59 -7.93
CA PRO A 27 0.62 -9.44 -6.93
C PRO A 27 2.15 -9.50 -7.10
N GLU A 28 2.66 -9.33 -8.31
CA GLU A 28 4.09 -9.23 -8.62
C GLU A 28 4.76 -8.01 -7.96
N LYS A 29 4.03 -6.91 -7.74
CA LYS A 29 4.54 -5.68 -7.09
C LYS A 29 4.46 -5.73 -5.56
N LEU A 30 3.82 -6.76 -5.00
CA LEU A 30 3.74 -6.94 -3.55
C LEU A 30 5.11 -7.18 -2.93
N THR A 31 6.02 -7.86 -3.64
CA THR A 31 7.40 -8.07 -3.20
C THR A 31 8.16 -6.75 -3.08
N GLU A 32 7.94 -5.81 -4.01
CA GLU A 32 8.55 -4.48 -3.97
C GLU A 32 8.01 -3.64 -2.80
N LEU A 33 6.70 -3.71 -2.55
CA LEU A 33 6.10 -3.08 -1.37
C LEU A 33 6.66 -3.65 -0.07
N LEU A 34 6.75 -4.98 0.05
CA LEU A 34 7.32 -5.65 1.23
C LEU A 34 8.81 -5.32 1.43
N ALA A 35 9.54 -5.02 0.35
CA ALA A 35 10.92 -4.54 0.39
C ALA A 35 11.04 -3.07 0.85
N GLY A 36 9.93 -2.39 1.13
CA GLY A 36 9.90 -1.01 1.61
C GLY A 36 9.76 0.05 0.52
N MET A 37 9.46 -0.34 -0.72
CA MET A 37 9.18 0.63 -1.78
C MET A 37 7.86 1.35 -1.50
N PRO A 38 7.81 2.69 -1.54
CA PRO A 38 6.57 3.43 -1.31
C PRO A 38 5.65 3.32 -2.52
N PHE A 39 4.38 3.00 -2.28
CA PHE A 39 3.32 3.01 -3.29
C PHE A 39 2.31 4.10 -2.96
N LYS A 40 1.89 4.86 -3.96
CA LYS A 40 0.79 5.83 -3.87
C LYS A 40 -0.30 5.42 -4.85
N ASP A 41 -1.49 5.17 -4.33
CA ASP A 41 -2.67 4.76 -5.12
C ASP A 41 -2.44 3.55 -6.04
N GLY A 42 -1.60 2.61 -5.61
CA GLY A 42 -1.26 1.40 -6.36
C GLY A 42 -0.11 1.56 -7.37
N VAL A 43 0.50 2.74 -7.46
CA VAL A 43 1.65 3.02 -8.33
C VAL A 43 2.93 3.16 -7.48
N PRO A 44 4.04 2.49 -7.84
CA PRO A 44 5.30 2.67 -7.15
C PRO A 44 5.83 4.09 -7.35
N VAL A 45 6.17 4.76 -6.24
CA VAL A 45 6.81 6.08 -6.26
C VAL A 45 8.31 5.85 -6.12
N THR A 46 9.06 5.99 -7.20
CA THR A 46 10.52 6.08 -7.14
C THR A 46 10.89 7.56 -7.19
N ASP A 47 11.86 8.02 -6.39
CA ASP A 47 12.39 9.40 -6.44
C ASP A 47 12.94 9.82 -7.83
N SER A 48 13.00 8.88 -8.79
CA SER A 48 13.37 9.11 -10.18
C SER A 48 12.19 9.14 -11.17
N THR A 49 10.94 9.04 -10.70
CA THR A 49 9.78 9.19 -11.59
C THR A 49 9.61 10.68 -11.94
N PRO A 50 9.78 11.11 -13.20
CA PRO A 50 9.43 12.46 -13.59
C PRO A 50 7.95 12.65 -13.27
N ALA A 51 7.62 13.76 -12.60
CA ALA A 51 6.25 14.16 -12.30
C ALA A 51 5.34 13.77 -13.47
N GLN A 52 4.34 12.94 -13.20
CA GLN A 52 3.36 12.46 -14.18
C GLN A 52 2.85 13.66 -14.96
N GLN A 53 3.45 13.92 -16.13
CA GLN A 53 3.07 15.01 -17.01
C GLN A 53 1.70 14.61 -17.54
N SER A 54 0.67 15.20 -16.95
CA SER A 54 -0.69 15.20 -17.46
C SER A 54 -0.63 15.63 -18.92
N LEU A 55 -0.64 14.65 -19.83
CA LEU A 55 -0.79 14.87 -21.26
C LEU A 55 -2.25 15.30 -21.49
N ALA A 56 -2.49 16.61 -21.50
CA ALA A 56 -3.70 17.19 -22.06
C ALA A 56 -3.33 17.79 -23.42
N ALA A 57 -3.95 17.25 -24.46
CA ALA A 57 -3.89 17.70 -25.85
C ALA A 57 -4.75 18.95 -26.08
#